data_AF-A0AA93DLB1-F1
#
_entry.id   AF-A0AA93DLB1-F1
#
_cell.length_a   1.000
_cell.length_b   1.000
_cell.length_c   1.000
_cell.angle_alpha   90.00
_cell.angle_beta   90.00
_cell.angle_gamma   90.00
#
_symmetry.space_group_name_H-M   'P 1'
#
loop_
_entity.id
_entity.type
_entity.pdbx_description
1 polymer ?
#
loop_
_entity_poly.entity_id
_entity_poly.type
_entity_poly.pdbx_seq_one_letter_code
_entity_poly.pdbx_strand_id
1 'polypeptide(L)'
;MDRRHLVKEIIEYSECIIRKVNSRPGSCLYISALLAGMINDHLPVTARLVVGSLNISGTSIFKHTPILPLLTTNGEIRTDWDGHAWIAVSGLICDLSLFMTASAIPTPSIIKSVIENTFKNFPLYLIGQENRLLELGVDYLEMEELDKYYINIFIYNAERLGII
;
A
#
# COMPACT_ATOMS: atom_id res chain seq x y z
N MET A 1 -0.62 10.11 21.42
CA MET A 1 0.38 10.63 20.46
C MET A 1 -0.30 11.65 19.57
N ASP A 2 0.33 12.80 19.27
CA ASP A 2 -0.26 13.77 18.34
C ASP A 2 -0.01 13.39 16.87
N ARG A 3 -0.78 13.99 15.95
CA ARG A 3 -0.74 13.65 14.52
C ARG A 3 0.61 13.95 13.85
N ARG A 4 1.32 15.01 14.26
CA ARG A 4 2.61 15.36 13.66
C ARG A 4 3.66 14.32 14.04
N HIS A 5 3.67 13.90 15.30
CA HIS A 5 4.54 12.82 15.76
C HIS A 5 4.19 11.50 15.07
N LEU A 6 2.91 11.14 14.97
CA LEU A 6 2.47 9.95 14.24
C LEU A 6 2.99 9.93 12.79
N VAL A 7 2.78 11.02 12.05
CA VAL A 7 3.20 11.10 10.64
C VAL A 7 4.72 10.99 10.52
N LYS A 8 5.47 11.60 11.45
CA LYS A 8 6.93 11.50 11.48
C LYS A 8 7.40 10.04 11.66
N GLU A 9 6.85 9.31 12.64
CA GLU A 9 7.19 7.91 12.87
C GLU A 9 6.83 7.03 11.66
N ILE A 10 5.65 7.22 11.06
CA ILE A 10 5.26 6.50 9.85
C ILE A 10 6.24 6.78 8.71
N ILE A 11 6.67 8.02 8.51
CA ILE A 11 7.69 8.38 7.51
C ILE A 11 8.99 7.63 7.76
N GLU A 12 9.49 7.63 9.01
CA GLU A 12 10.73 6.94 9.36
C GLU A 12 10.65 5.42 9.08
N TYR A 13 9.53 4.79 9.41
CA TYR A 13 9.29 3.37 9.11
C TYR A 13 9.18 3.11 7.61
N SER A 14 8.45 3.97 6.89
CA SER A 14 8.28 3.90 5.44
C SER A 14 9.61 3.94 4.71
N GLU A 15 10.50 4.86 5.09
CA GLU A 15 11.84 4.95 4.52
C GLU A 15 12.72 3.75 4.87
N CYS A 16 12.59 3.21 6.09
CA CYS A 16 13.30 1.99 6.49
C CYS A 16 12.94 0.82 5.57
N ILE A 17 11.65 0.67 5.26
CA ILE A 17 11.13 -0.39 4.39
C ILE A 17 11.57 -0.16 2.94
N ILE A 18 11.32 1.03 2.38
CA ILE A 18 11.58 1.33 0.97
C ILE A 18 13.07 1.18 0.61
N ARG A 19 13.99 1.51 1.54
CA ARG A 19 15.44 1.31 1.33
C ARG A 19 15.86 -0.16 1.17
N LYS A 20 15.04 -1.10 1.62
CA LYS A 20 15.33 -2.55 1.60
C LYS A 20 14.55 -3.30 0.52
N VAL A 21 13.46 -2.71 0.06
CA VAL A 21 12.52 -3.39 -0.83
C VAL A 21 13.11 -3.62 -2.22
N ASN A 22 13.00 -4.87 -2.69
CA ASN A 22 13.17 -5.24 -4.09
C ASN A 22 11.78 -5.39 -4.75
N SER A 23 11.29 -4.29 -5.35
CA SER A 23 9.92 -4.21 -5.86
C SER A 23 9.65 -5.20 -7.01
N ARG A 24 8.55 -5.96 -6.90
CA ARG A 24 8.03 -6.91 -7.89
C ARG A 24 6.49 -6.83 -7.93
N PRO A 25 5.81 -7.43 -8.92
CA PRO A 25 4.35 -7.54 -8.91
C PRO A 25 3.85 -8.17 -7.60
N GLY A 26 2.78 -7.61 -7.00
CA GLY A 26 2.24 -8.06 -5.71
C GLY A 26 3.01 -7.58 -4.47
N SER A 27 4.11 -6.83 -4.62
CA SER A 27 4.87 -6.30 -3.47
C SER A 27 4.05 -5.38 -2.55
N CYS A 28 2.95 -4.77 -3.02
CA CYS A 28 2.11 -3.89 -2.22
C CYS A 28 1.58 -4.56 -0.93
N LEU A 29 1.24 -5.85 -0.96
CA LEU A 29 0.78 -6.60 0.22
C LEU A 29 1.88 -6.74 1.26
N TYR A 30 3.06 -7.16 0.83
CA TYR A 30 4.20 -7.40 1.72
C TYR A 30 4.71 -6.10 2.33
N ILE A 31 4.84 -5.06 1.52
CA ILE A 31 5.32 -3.75 1.96
C ILE A 31 4.32 -3.10 2.91
N SER A 32 3.02 -3.18 2.60
CA SER A 32 1.98 -2.67 3.49
C SER A 32 1.94 -3.47 4.79
N ALA A 33 2.02 -4.81 4.74
CA ALA A 33 2.07 -5.66 5.94
C ALA A 33 3.27 -5.33 6.84
N LEU A 34 4.46 -5.11 6.28
CA LEU A 34 5.63 -4.65 7.02
C LEU A 34 5.38 -3.33 7.75
N LEU A 35 4.79 -2.35 7.06
CA LEU A 35 4.45 -1.07 7.68
C LEU A 35 3.39 -1.25 8.77
N ALA A 36 2.37 -2.09 8.53
CA ALA A 36 1.33 -2.42 9.52
C ALA A 36 1.95 -3.00 10.78
N GLY A 37 2.84 -3.99 10.63
CA GLY A 37 3.55 -4.63 11.74
C GLY A 37 4.37 -3.61 12.53
N MET A 38 5.21 -2.82 11.85
CA MET A 38 6.02 -1.80 12.51
C MET A 38 5.17 -0.80 13.31
N ILE A 39 4.06 -0.30 12.73
CA ILE A 39 3.15 0.62 13.43
C ILE A 39 2.49 -0.08 14.63
N ASN A 40 1.92 -1.26 14.43
CA ASN A 40 1.15 -1.97 15.45
C ASN A 40 2.01 -2.46 16.63
N ASP A 41 3.29 -2.71 16.40
CA ASP A 41 4.22 -3.17 17.43
C ASP A 41 4.82 -2.00 18.25
N HIS A 42 4.93 -0.79 17.69
CA HIS A 42 5.70 0.30 18.29
C HIS A 42 4.88 1.55 18.62
N LEU A 43 3.71 1.75 18.02
CA LEU A 43 2.91 2.96 18.18
C LEU A 43 1.57 2.67 18.88
N PRO A 44 1.03 3.62 19.66
CA PRO A 44 -0.25 3.46 20.34
C PRO A 44 -1.45 3.72 19.40
N VAL A 45 -1.41 3.19 18.18
CA VAL A 45 -2.46 3.28 17.16
C VAL A 45 -2.58 1.94 16.43
N THR A 46 -3.72 1.70 15.79
CA THR A 46 -3.92 0.50 14.97
C THR A 46 -3.82 0.85 13.50
N ALA A 47 -2.85 0.25 12.81
CA ALA A 47 -2.76 0.19 11.36
C ALA A 47 -3.55 -1.00 10.84
N ARG A 48 -4.51 -0.73 9.95
CA ARG A 48 -5.31 -1.71 9.24
C ARG A 48 -4.67 -1.97 7.87
N LEU A 49 -4.37 -3.23 7.57
CA LEU A 49 -3.96 -3.64 6.23
C LEU A 49 -5.22 -3.82 5.39
N VAL A 50 -5.39 -2.96 4.40
CA VAL A 50 -6.60 -2.91 3.57
C VAL A 50 -6.25 -3.29 2.14
N VAL A 51 -7.17 -3.98 1.49
CA VAL A 51 -7.13 -4.21 0.05
C VAL A 51 -8.41 -3.70 -0.62
N GLY A 52 -8.27 -3.28 -1.87
CA GLY A 52 -9.41 -2.75 -2.60
C GLY A 52 -9.07 -2.19 -3.97
N SER A 53 -9.89 -1.23 -4.40
CA SER A 53 -9.73 -0.52 -5.67
C SER A 53 -9.13 0.86 -5.44
N LEU A 54 -8.41 1.37 -6.43
CA LEU A 54 -7.92 2.74 -6.46
C LEU A 54 -8.40 3.43 -7.73
N ASN A 55 -9.13 4.53 -7.56
CA ASN A 55 -9.48 5.43 -8.65
C ASN A 55 -8.73 6.75 -8.49
N ILE A 56 -8.22 7.29 -9.59
CA ILE A 56 -7.59 8.62 -9.60
C ILE A 56 -8.22 9.44 -10.73
N SER A 57 -8.82 10.58 -10.37
CA SER A 57 -9.51 11.47 -11.30
C SER A 57 -10.52 10.74 -12.20
N GLY A 58 -11.29 9.81 -11.63
CA GLY A 58 -12.26 8.98 -12.34
C GLY A 58 -11.66 7.85 -13.20
N THR A 59 -10.34 7.69 -13.23
CA THR A 59 -9.66 6.58 -13.91
C THR A 59 -9.40 5.45 -12.93
N SER A 60 -9.82 4.23 -13.28
CA SER A 60 -9.50 3.02 -12.50
C SER A 60 -8.02 2.70 -12.65
N ILE A 61 -7.28 2.74 -11.54
CA ILE A 61 -5.84 2.43 -11.47
C ILE A 61 -5.63 0.96 -11.09
N PHE A 62 -6.34 0.51 -10.06
CA PHE A 62 -6.36 -0.88 -9.61
C PHE A 62 -7.80 -1.31 -9.40
N LYS A 63 -8.13 -2.54 -9.80
CA LYS A 63 -9.49 -3.07 -9.68
C LYS A 63 -9.50 -4.22 -8.70
N HIS A 64 -10.30 -4.06 -7.65
CA HIS A 64 -10.43 -5.09 -6.63
C HIS A 64 -10.80 -6.45 -7.22
N THR A 65 -9.98 -7.44 -6.88
CA THR A 65 -10.28 -8.87 -6.95
C THR A 65 -10.14 -9.42 -5.53
N PRO A 66 -11.11 -10.19 -5.00
CA PRO A 66 -11.01 -10.72 -3.64
C PRO A 66 -9.73 -11.51 -3.42
N ILE A 67 -8.94 -11.13 -2.42
CA ILE A 67 -7.64 -11.75 -2.18
C ILE A 67 -7.75 -13.00 -1.33
N LEU A 68 -8.65 -13.03 -0.34
CA LEU A 68 -8.75 -14.16 0.61
C LEU A 68 -8.93 -15.52 -0.08
N PRO A 69 -9.73 -15.66 -1.15
CA PRO A 69 -9.85 -16.93 -1.88
C PRO A 69 -8.60 -17.31 -2.70
N LEU A 70 -7.72 -16.34 -2.98
CA LEU A 70 -6.51 -16.51 -3.79
C LEU A 70 -5.27 -16.82 -2.96
N LEU A 71 -5.35 -16.71 -1.64
CA LEU A 71 -4.24 -17.03 -0.74
C LEU A 71 -4.09 -18.54 -0.60
N THR A 72 -2.86 -19.05 -0.74
CA THR A 72 -2.51 -20.39 -0.28
C THR A 72 -2.47 -20.43 1.25
N THR A 73 -2.47 -21.63 1.83
CA THR A 73 -2.25 -21.84 3.26
C THR A 73 -0.94 -21.24 3.77
N ASN A 74 0.01 -20.95 2.87
CA ASN A 74 1.31 -20.37 3.19
C ASN A 74 1.35 -18.86 2.92
N GLY A 75 0.22 -18.22 2.55
CA GLY A 75 0.17 -16.78 2.25
C GLY A 75 0.72 -16.36 0.91
N GLU A 76 0.94 -17.31 0.02
CA GLU A 76 1.32 -17.01 -1.36
C GLU A 76 0.07 -16.73 -2.18
N ILE A 77 0.17 -15.82 -3.13
CA ILE A 77 -0.94 -15.50 -4.04
C ILE A 77 -0.89 -16.48 -5.19
N ARG A 78 -1.99 -17.20 -5.44
CA ARG A 78 -2.07 -18.26 -6.46
C ARG A 78 -2.10 -17.75 -7.91
N THR A 79 -2.35 -16.46 -8.13
CA THR A 79 -2.62 -15.85 -9.43
C THR A 79 -2.06 -14.43 -9.52
N ASP A 80 -2.18 -13.81 -10.70
CA ASP A 80 -2.01 -12.38 -10.95
C ASP A 80 -3.15 -11.56 -10.33
N TRP A 81 -3.06 -11.35 -9.02
CA TRP A 81 -4.00 -10.49 -8.31
C TRP A 81 -3.89 -9.03 -8.79
N ASP A 82 -5.02 -8.46 -9.25
CA ASP A 82 -5.13 -7.10 -9.82
C ASP A 82 -5.66 -6.05 -8.81
N GLY A 83 -5.74 -6.44 -7.53
CA GLY A 83 -6.09 -5.51 -6.46
C GLY A 83 -4.90 -4.69 -5.98
N HIS A 84 -5.17 -3.76 -5.06
CA HIS A 84 -4.15 -2.95 -4.43
C HIS A 84 -4.22 -3.03 -2.92
N ALA A 85 -3.07 -2.90 -2.25
CA ALA A 85 -2.95 -2.95 -0.80
C ALA A 85 -2.34 -1.66 -0.26
N TRP A 86 -2.88 -1.17 0.85
CA TRP A 86 -2.38 0.01 1.56
C TRP A 86 -2.67 -0.12 3.06
N ILE A 87 -2.21 0.87 3.82
CA ILE A 87 -2.49 1.00 5.25
C ILE A 87 -3.46 2.14 5.51
N ALA A 88 -4.49 1.86 6.30
CA ALA A 88 -5.35 2.87 6.90
C ALA A 88 -5.03 2.99 8.39
N VAL A 89 -4.65 4.19 8.84
CA VAL A 89 -4.27 4.44 10.24
C VAL A 89 -4.65 5.85 10.67
N SER A 90 -5.52 5.98 11.68
CA SER A 90 -5.91 7.28 12.26
C SER A 90 -6.38 8.34 11.24
N GLY A 91 -7.12 7.91 10.21
CA GLY A 91 -7.60 8.77 9.11
C GLY A 91 -6.54 9.13 8.06
N LEU A 92 -5.39 8.45 8.09
CA LEU A 92 -4.36 8.51 7.07
C LEU A 92 -4.41 7.27 6.18
N ILE A 93 -4.18 7.49 4.89
CA ILE A 93 -3.80 6.44 3.93
C ILE A 93 -2.29 6.47 3.79
N CYS A 94 -1.66 5.31 3.91
CA CYS A 94 -0.24 5.12 3.67
C CYS A 94 -0.05 4.05 2.60
N ASP A 95 0.47 4.45 1.45
CA ASP A 95 0.69 3.60 0.29
C ASP A 95 2.11 3.79 -0.20
N LEU A 96 2.95 2.81 0.16
CA LEU A 96 4.37 2.83 -0.19
C LEU A 96 4.61 2.34 -1.62
N SER A 97 3.60 1.80 -2.29
CA SER A 97 3.75 1.05 -3.54
C SER A 97 3.23 1.77 -4.78
N LEU A 98 2.31 2.72 -4.65
CA LEU A 98 1.72 3.45 -5.77
C LEU A 98 2.75 3.98 -6.77
N PHE A 99 3.74 4.72 -6.27
CA PHE A 99 4.71 5.39 -7.13
C PHE A 99 5.78 4.45 -7.69
N MET A 100 6.10 3.36 -6.96
CA MET A 100 6.94 2.29 -7.49
C MET A 100 6.25 1.59 -8.66
N THR A 101 4.96 1.27 -8.51
CA THR A 101 4.15 0.70 -9.59
C THR A 101 4.08 1.66 -10.78
N ALA A 102 3.74 2.93 -10.55
CA ALA A 102 3.64 3.93 -11.61
C ALA A 102 4.95 4.10 -12.40
N SER A 103 6.09 4.07 -11.70
CA SER A 103 7.43 4.19 -12.31
C SER A 103 7.79 2.99 -13.18
N ALA A 104 7.34 1.79 -12.80
CA ALA A 104 7.59 0.55 -13.54
C ALA A 104 6.74 0.41 -14.82
N ILE A 105 5.66 1.18 -14.97
CA ILE A 105 4.80 1.14 -16.16
C ILE A 105 5.56 1.73 -17.37
N PRO A 106 5.65 1.00 -18.51
CA PRO A 106 6.20 1.53 -19.74
C PRO A 106 5.41 2.72 -20.28
N THR A 107 6.11 3.69 -20.89
CA THR A 107 5.50 4.85 -21.55
C THR A 107 5.35 4.55 -23.06
N PRO A 108 4.21 4.87 -23.70
CA PRO A 108 3.07 5.63 -23.19
C PRO A 108 2.09 4.79 -22.35
N SER A 109 1.55 5.38 -21.27
CA SER A 109 0.49 4.78 -20.47
C SER A 109 -0.42 5.85 -19.88
N ILE A 110 -1.73 5.69 -20.09
CA ILE A 110 -2.77 6.56 -19.52
C ILE A 110 -2.70 6.53 -18.00
N ILE A 111 -2.56 5.34 -17.40
CA ILE A 111 -2.49 5.15 -15.95
C ILE A 111 -1.31 5.95 -15.38
N LYS A 112 -0.13 5.81 -16.00
CA LYS A 112 1.07 6.53 -15.58
C LYS A 112 0.86 8.04 -15.65
N SER A 113 0.34 8.55 -16.77
CA SER A 113 0.07 9.99 -16.94
C SER A 113 -0.95 10.53 -15.94
N VAL A 114 -1.99 9.76 -15.57
CA VAL A 114 -2.97 10.16 -14.56
C VAL A 114 -2.30 10.32 -13.18
N ILE A 115 -1.44 9.37 -12.79
CA ILE A 115 -0.71 9.44 -11.51
C ILE A 115 0.28 10.62 -11.53
N GLU A 116 1.01 10.83 -12.63
CA GLU A 116 1.96 11.94 -12.78
C GLU A 116 1.28 13.31 -12.67
N ASN A 117 0.15 13.48 -13.36
CA ASN A 117 -0.61 14.73 -13.36
C ASN A 117 -1.22 15.05 -12.00
N THR A 118 -1.61 14.02 -11.24
CA THR A 118 -2.23 14.19 -9.93
C THR A 118 -1.20 14.56 -8.87
N PHE A 119 -0.06 13.86 -8.80
CA PHE A 119 0.87 14.00 -7.68
C PHE A 119 2.11 14.86 -7.97
N LYS A 120 2.44 15.11 -9.24
CA LYS A 120 3.63 15.85 -9.71
C LYS A 120 4.96 15.29 -9.14
N ASN A 121 5.82 14.77 -10.02
CA ASN A 121 7.17 14.26 -9.66
C ASN A 121 7.18 13.09 -8.65
N PHE A 122 6.47 11.99 -8.93
CA PHE A 122 6.45 10.71 -8.17
C PHE A 122 7.29 10.70 -6.88
N PRO A 123 6.72 11.09 -5.73
CA PRO A 123 7.42 10.95 -4.47
C PRO A 123 7.66 9.46 -4.17
N LEU A 124 8.50 9.15 -3.17
CA LEU A 124 8.84 7.76 -2.84
C LEU A 124 7.64 6.96 -2.31
N TYR A 125 6.68 7.63 -1.68
CA TYR A 125 5.51 7.02 -1.04
C TYR A 125 4.39 8.04 -0.91
N LEU A 126 3.15 7.56 -0.76
CA LEU A 126 1.99 8.38 -0.44
C LEU A 126 1.65 8.24 1.05
N ILE A 127 1.63 9.36 1.77
CA ILE A 127 1.01 9.46 3.09
C ILE A 127 0.09 10.68 3.04
N GLY A 128 -1.22 10.45 3.14
CA GLY A 128 -2.22 11.51 2.98
C GLY A 128 -3.39 11.33 3.92
N GLN A 129 -4.07 12.44 4.23
CA GLN A 129 -5.37 12.36 4.90
C GLN A 129 -6.40 11.86 3.89
N GLU A 130 -7.16 10.84 4.26
CA GLU A 130 -8.12 10.18 3.38
C GLU A 130 -9.10 11.17 2.72
N ASN A 131 -9.71 12.06 3.51
CA ASN A 131 -10.63 13.07 3.01
C ASN A 131 -9.97 14.06 2.03
N ARG A 132 -8.70 14.42 2.26
CA ARG A 132 -7.96 15.31 1.35
C ARG A 132 -7.57 14.61 0.05
N LEU A 133 -7.24 13.32 0.11
CA LEU A 133 -7.01 12.50 -1.08
C LEU A 133 -8.28 12.42 -1.92
N LEU A 134 -9.43 12.18 -1.28
CA LEU A 134 -10.73 12.14 -1.96
C LEU A 134 -11.08 13.48 -2.62
N GLU A 135 -10.85 14.62 -1.94
CA GLU A 135 -11.03 15.97 -2.52
C GLU A 135 -10.15 16.20 -3.75
N LEU A 136 -8.98 15.56 -3.82
CA LEU A 136 -8.07 15.59 -4.97
C LEU A 136 -8.42 14.56 -6.05
N GLY A 137 -9.52 13.83 -5.88
CA GLY A 137 -9.95 12.77 -6.79
C GLY A 137 -9.16 11.46 -6.66
N VAL A 138 -8.44 11.25 -5.56
CA VAL A 138 -7.73 10.01 -5.23
C VAL A 138 -8.58 9.21 -4.26
N ASP A 139 -9.28 8.22 -4.78
CA ASP A 139 -10.30 7.46 -4.08
C ASP A 139 -9.82 6.03 -3.82
N TYR A 140 -9.47 5.77 -2.56
CA TYR A 140 -9.09 4.47 -2.04
C TYR A 140 -10.35 3.77 -1.51
N LEU A 141 -10.89 2.84 -2.29
CA LEU A 141 -12.10 2.12 -1.96
C LEU A 141 -11.74 0.84 -1.17
N GLU A 142 -11.89 0.88 0.15
CA GLU A 142 -11.68 -0.28 1.03
C GLU A 142 -12.70 -1.40 0.71
N MET A 143 -12.23 -2.62 0.43
CA MET A 143 -13.10 -3.75 0.08
C MET A 143 -12.91 -4.96 1.00
N GLU A 144 -11.66 -5.26 1.40
CA GLU A 144 -11.36 -6.26 2.42
C GLU A 144 -10.30 -5.72 3.39
N GLU A 145 -10.38 -6.14 4.65
CA GLU A 145 -9.35 -5.91 5.66
C GLU A 145 -8.66 -7.23 5.98
N LEU A 146 -7.33 -7.22 5.97
CA LEU A 146 -6.50 -8.35 6.30
C LEU A 146 -6.09 -8.26 7.77
N ASP A 147 -6.49 -9.27 8.53
CA ASP A 147 -6.24 -9.32 9.97
C ASP A 147 -4.76 -9.55 10.33
N LYS A 148 -4.49 -9.61 11.64
CA LYS A 148 -3.15 -9.87 12.17
C LYS A 148 -2.54 -11.18 11.68
N TYR A 149 -3.34 -12.22 11.43
CA TYR A 149 -2.83 -13.48 10.92
C TYR A 149 -2.24 -13.30 9.51
N TYR A 150 -2.97 -12.61 8.62
CA TYR A 150 -2.48 -12.31 7.29
C TYR A 150 -1.29 -11.34 7.29
N ILE A 151 -1.31 -10.30 8.13
CA ILE A 151 -0.17 -9.39 8.29
C ILE A 151 1.10 -10.18 8.63
N ASN A 152 1.05 -11.06 9.63
CA ASN A 152 2.20 -11.87 10.04
C ASN A 152 2.68 -12.80 8.93
N ILE A 153 1.75 -13.40 8.18
CA ILE A 153 2.06 -14.26 7.05
C ILE A 153 2.80 -13.49 5.95
N PHE A 154 2.33 -12.31 5.58
CA PHE A 154 3.00 -11.49 4.56
C PHE A 154 4.37 -11.02 5.03
N ILE A 155 4.53 -10.62 6.29
CA ILE A 155 5.84 -10.28 6.86
C ILE A 155 6.80 -11.46 6.76
N TYR A 156 6.38 -12.65 7.21
CA TYR A 156 7.19 -13.87 7.14
C TYR A 156 7.62 -14.21 5.70
N ASN A 157 6.72 -14.06 4.74
CA ASN A 157 6.99 -14.37 3.34
C ASN A 157 7.84 -13.30 2.65
N ALA A 158 7.85 -12.05 3.13
CA ALA A 158 8.64 -10.98 2.51
C ALA A 158 10.13 -11.32 2.50
N GLU A 159 10.66 -11.87 3.60
CA GLU A 159 12.04 -12.36 3.68
C GLU A 159 12.26 -13.59 2.78
N ARG A 160 11.35 -14.58 2.86
CA ARG A 160 11.45 -15.83 2.09
C ARG A 160 11.51 -15.60 0.58
N LEU A 161 10.77 -14.60 0.09
CA LEU A 161 10.68 -14.27 -1.33
C LEU A 161 11.73 -13.24 -1.79
N GLY A 162 12.59 -12.77 -0.88
CA GLY A 162 13.61 -11.75 -1.16
C GLY A 162 13.00 -10.39 -1.56
N ILE A 163 11.84 -10.06 -0.99
CA ILE A 163 11.21 -8.74 -1.13
C ILE A 163 11.92 -7.74 -0.23
N ILE A 164 12.40 -8.17 0.94
CA ILE A 164 13.30 -7.44 1.86
C ILE A 164 14.55 -8.24 2.19
#